data_AF-A0A8D8AW62-F1
#
_entry.id   AF-A0A8D8AW62-F1
#
_cell.length_a   1.000
_cell.length_b   1.000
_cell.length_c   1.000
_cell.angle_alpha   90.00
_cell.angle_beta   90.00
_cell.angle_gamma   90.00
#
_symmetry.space_group_name_H-M   'P 1'
#
loop_
_entity.id
_entity.type
_entity.pdbx_description
1 polymer ?
#
loop_
_entity_poly.entity_id
_entity_poly.type
_entity_poly.pdbx_seq_one_letter_code
_entity_poly.pdbx_strand_id
1 'polypeptide(L)'
;MLYVRGNSRDYDDWAKHGCEGWSWEEVLPYFKKSENNADFKDSPFHSSKGLLGVEGMGDFDSPFVNMIISAAQELGYPKLDDVNGENYLGIVELQGTIRNSARQSVGKAFLSHRPNLHVVKNALVTKIVLEAASAKGVELRLQNGASLVARAKKEVVISAGSVNTPQLLMLSGIGPRNHLDRFGISTIADLPVGQNLQDHVIVAYFLKLKPQIEGESDVVDQYK
;
A
#
# COMPACT_ATOMS: atom_id res chain seq x y z
N MET A 1 -1.82 -9.70 -3.07
CA MET A 1 -1.97 -9.51 -1.61
C MET A 1 -0.64 -9.67 -0.90
N LEU A 2 0.49 -9.59 -1.63
CA LEU A 2 1.81 -9.83 -1.09
C LEU A 2 2.09 -8.84 0.05
N TYR A 3 2.61 -9.35 1.16
CA TYR A 3 3.01 -8.54 2.30
C TYR A 3 4.54 -8.43 2.31
N VAL A 4 5.03 -7.31 1.78
CA VAL A 4 6.45 -6.99 1.66
C VAL A 4 6.66 -5.55 2.09
N ARG A 5 7.69 -5.29 2.89
CA ARG A 5 8.14 -3.96 3.33
C ARG A 5 9.31 -3.50 2.47
N GLY A 6 9.50 -2.18 2.39
CA GLY A 6 10.74 -1.60 1.87
C GLY A 6 11.95 -2.00 2.72
N ASN A 7 13.15 -1.82 2.16
CA ASN A 7 14.41 -2.06 2.86
C ASN A 7 14.65 -0.97 3.92
N SER A 8 15.35 -1.28 5.01
CA SER A 8 15.70 -0.28 6.02
C SER A 8 16.42 0.94 5.42
N ARG A 9 17.29 0.71 4.43
CA ARG A 9 18.00 1.76 3.70
C ARG A 9 17.05 2.75 3.02
N ASP A 10 15.90 2.32 2.52
CA ASP A 10 14.95 3.19 1.84
C ASP A 10 14.45 4.29 2.79
N TYR A 11 14.14 3.92 4.04
CA TYR A 11 13.66 4.83 5.08
C TYR A 11 14.79 5.70 5.67
N ASP A 12 15.96 5.09 5.91
CA ASP A 12 17.13 5.84 6.37
C ASP A 12 17.56 6.89 5.35
N ASP A 13 17.44 6.58 4.06
CA ASP A 13 17.70 7.55 3.00
C ASP A 13 16.63 8.65 2.97
N TRP A 14 15.36 8.37 3.24
CA TRP A 14 14.36 9.44 3.41
C TRP A 14 14.72 10.40 4.54
N ALA A 15 15.14 9.87 5.69
CA ALA A 15 15.58 10.68 6.82
C ALA A 15 16.79 11.56 6.46
N LYS A 16 17.79 11.00 5.75
CA LYS A 16 18.94 11.76 5.23
C LYS A 16 18.55 12.86 4.24
N HIS A 17 17.46 12.68 3.50
CA HIS A 17 16.93 13.67 2.56
C HIS A 17 16.00 14.70 3.24
N GLY A 18 15.93 14.72 4.57
CA GLY A 18 15.21 15.75 5.33
C GLY A 18 13.85 15.33 5.87
N CYS A 19 13.44 14.06 5.70
CA CYS A 19 12.25 13.52 6.36
C CYS A 19 12.57 13.10 7.80
N GLU A 20 12.80 14.06 8.69
CA GLU A 20 13.02 13.80 10.12
C GLU A 20 11.88 12.97 10.72
N GLY A 21 12.21 11.94 11.52
CA GLY A 21 11.22 11.02 12.08
C GLY A 21 10.90 9.80 11.21
N TRP A 22 11.53 9.65 10.04
CA TRP A 22 11.23 8.59 9.06
C TRP A 22 12.36 7.58 8.86
N SER A 23 13.37 7.51 9.73
CA SER A 23 14.37 6.44 9.66
C SER A 23 13.76 5.06 9.94
N TRP A 24 14.46 3.98 9.58
CA TRP A 24 13.97 2.62 9.78
C TRP A 24 13.58 2.34 11.24
N GLU A 25 14.43 2.76 12.18
CA GLU A 25 14.19 2.59 13.61
C GLU A 25 12.89 3.28 14.07
N GLU A 26 12.58 4.44 13.49
CA GLU A 26 11.41 5.25 13.83
C GLU A 26 10.12 4.70 13.20
N VAL A 27 10.18 4.16 11.98
CA VAL A 27 9.00 3.63 11.27
C VAL A 27 8.68 2.18 11.62
N LEU A 28 9.66 1.35 12.00
CA LEU A 28 9.45 -0.06 12.35
C LEU A 28 8.37 -0.26 13.43
N PRO A 29 8.33 0.54 14.52
CA PRO A 29 7.25 0.47 15.50
C PRO A 29 5.85 0.66 14.89
N TYR A 30 5.70 1.47 13.83
CA TYR A 30 4.42 1.70 13.16
C TYR A 30 4.03 0.54 12.24
N PHE A 31 4.99 -0.07 11.54
CA PHE A 31 4.74 -1.33 10.82
C PHE A 31 4.23 -2.40 11.78
N LYS A 32 4.93 -2.60 12.90
CA LYS A 32 4.55 -3.54 13.97
C LYS A 32 3.20 -3.18 14.62
N LYS A 33 2.90 -1.90 14.80
CA LYS A 33 1.61 -1.45 15.36
C LYS A 33 0.42 -1.86 14.49
N SER A 34 0.60 -1.84 13.17
CA SER A 34 -0.45 -2.20 12.22
C SER A 34 -0.66 -3.70 12.10
N GLU A 35 0.41 -4.47 12.23
CA GLU A 35 0.51 -5.88 11.89
C GLU A 35 0.01 -6.81 13.00
N ASN A 36 -0.77 -7.81 12.58
CA ASN A 36 -1.07 -9.00 13.34
C ASN A 36 -0.61 -10.21 12.52
N ASN A 37 0.65 -10.61 12.68
CA ASN A 37 1.31 -11.72 12.00
C ASN A 37 1.01 -13.04 12.74
N ALA A 38 0.58 -14.07 12.00
CA ALA A 38 0.34 -15.39 12.59
C ALA A 38 1.59 -16.25 12.72
N ASP A 39 2.58 -16.03 11.87
CA ASP A 39 3.68 -16.99 11.66
C ASP A 39 4.92 -16.59 12.46
N PHE A 40 5.24 -15.30 12.52
CA PHE A 40 6.47 -14.77 13.15
C PHE A 40 6.22 -14.08 14.51
N LYS A 41 5.68 -14.81 15.50
CA LYS A 41 5.24 -14.22 16.78
C LYS A 41 6.37 -13.69 17.67
N ASP A 42 7.55 -14.30 17.61
CA ASP A 42 8.71 -13.96 18.47
C ASP A 42 9.78 -13.12 17.73
N SER A 43 9.52 -12.73 16.49
CA SER A 43 10.47 -11.96 15.69
C SER A 43 10.54 -10.49 16.17
N PRO A 44 11.74 -9.89 16.27
CA PRO A 44 11.86 -8.46 16.59
C PRO A 44 11.30 -7.56 15.48
N PHE A 45 11.13 -8.09 14.27
CA PHE A 45 10.62 -7.36 13.11
C PHE A 45 9.09 -7.40 13.00
N HIS A 46 8.41 -8.31 13.71
CA HIS A 46 6.98 -8.54 13.56
C HIS A 46 6.17 -8.28 14.83
N SER A 47 4.86 -8.21 14.66
CA SER A 47 3.90 -8.09 15.76
C SER A 47 2.67 -8.94 15.49
N SER A 48 2.11 -9.50 16.55
CA SER A 48 0.85 -10.27 16.56
C SER A 48 -0.31 -9.50 17.22
N LYS A 49 -0.14 -8.18 17.42
CA LYS A 49 -1.06 -7.36 18.24
C LYS A 49 -1.86 -6.32 17.45
N GLY A 50 -1.51 -6.08 16.19
CA GLY A 50 -2.18 -5.11 15.34
C GLY A 50 -3.56 -5.56 14.85
N LEU A 51 -4.10 -4.82 13.89
CA LEU A 51 -5.44 -5.08 13.33
C LEU A 51 -5.38 -5.76 11.96
N LEU A 52 -4.29 -5.58 11.21
CA LEU A 52 -4.14 -6.15 9.87
C LEU A 52 -3.64 -7.58 9.97
N GLY A 53 -4.50 -8.54 9.62
CA GLY A 53 -4.09 -9.94 9.52
C GLY A 53 -3.05 -10.17 8.43
N VAL A 54 -1.95 -10.80 8.80
CA VAL A 54 -0.88 -11.29 7.93
C VAL A 54 -0.62 -12.76 8.27
N GLU A 55 -0.58 -13.59 7.23
CA GLU A 55 -0.25 -15.03 7.32
C GLU A 55 0.30 -15.53 5.97
N GLY A 56 0.99 -16.66 6.00
CA GLY A 56 1.39 -17.43 4.82
C GLY A 56 0.18 -17.81 3.98
N MET A 57 0.38 -17.98 2.67
CA MET A 57 -0.73 -18.25 1.75
C MET A 57 -1.28 -19.69 1.83
N GLY A 58 -1.01 -20.41 2.92
CA GLY A 58 -1.36 -21.82 3.13
C GLY A 58 -0.27 -22.79 2.67
N ASP A 59 -0.30 -24.00 3.21
CA ASP A 59 0.60 -25.10 2.82
C ASP A 59 0.16 -25.65 1.46
N PHE A 60 0.64 -25.03 0.39
CA PHE A 60 0.59 -25.60 -0.94
C PHE A 60 1.90 -26.33 -1.19
N ASP A 61 1.92 -27.64 -0.93
CA ASP A 61 3.03 -28.50 -1.37
C ASP A 61 2.99 -28.60 -2.90
N SER A 62 3.57 -27.58 -3.54
CA SER A 62 3.60 -27.44 -4.99
C SER A 62 4.95 -27.93 -5.49
N PRO A 63 5.00 -29.02 -6.28
CA PRO A 63 6.23 -29.48 -6.91
C PRO A 63 6.93 -28.37 -7.70
N PHE A 64 6.15 -27.46 -8.30
CA PHE A 64 6.68 -26.30 -9.01
C PHE A 64 7.40 -25.32 -8.08
N VAL A 65 6.81 -24.96 -6.93
CA VAL A 65 7.45 -24.04 -5.97
C VAL A 65 8.74 -24.66 -5.43
N ASN A 66 8.71 -25.93 -5.06
CA ASN A 66 9.90 -26.66 -4.58
C ASN A 66 11.01 -26.72 -5.65
N MET A 67 10.65 -26.93 -6.92
CA MET A 67 11.59 -26.89 -8.05
C MET A 67 12.24 -25.50 -8.21
N ILE A 68 11.46 -24.42 -8.12
CA ILE A 68 11.98 -23.05 -8.24
C ILE A 68 12.90 -22.71 -7.06
N ILE A 69 12.55 -23.09 -5.83
CA ILE A 69 13.39 -22.91 -4.64
C ILE A 69 14.71 -23.67 -4.80
N SER A 70 14.66 -24.94 -5.23
CA SER A 70 15.85 -25.77 -5.41
C SER A 70 16.77 -25.19 -6.49
N ALA A 71 16.22 -24.76 -7.63
CA ALA A 71 16.98 -24.12 -8.70
C ALA A 71 17.65 -22.81 -8.24
N ALA A 72 16.98 -22.00 -7.42
CA ALA A 72 17.58 -20.79 -6.85
C ALA A 72 18.75 -21.12 -5.91
N GLN A 73 18.62 -22.18 -5.09
CA GLN A 73 19.69 -22.67 -4.22
C GLN A 73 20.89 -23.21 -4.99
N GLU A 74 20.67 -23.93 -6.10
CA GLU A 74 21.74 -24.37 -7.01
C GLU A 74 22.53 -23.18 -7.60
N LEU A 75 21.88 -22.04 -7.80
CA LEU A 75 22.51 -20.79 -8.24
C LEU A 75 23.15 -19.99 -7.09
N GLY A 76 23.11 -20.50 -5.85
CA GLY A 76 23.69 -19.88 -4.67
C GLY A 76 22.79 -18.86 -3.96
N TYR A 77 21.51 -18.75 -4.31
CA TYR A 77 20.56 -17.91 -3.58
C TYR A 77 19.98 -18.69 -2.39
N PRO A 78 20.13 -18.19 -1.14
CA PRO A 78 19.59 -18.88 0.02
C PRO A 78 18.05 -18.83 0.02
N LYS A 79 17.41 -19.87 0.57
CA LYS A 79 16.00 -19.79 0.97
C LYS A 79 15.93 -18.93 2.24
N LEU A 80 15.08 -17.90 2.20
CA LEU A 80 14.74 -17.09 3.36
C LEU A 80 13.43 -17.60 3.95
N ASP A 81 13.33 -17.60 5.27
CA ASP A 81 12.07 -17.85 5.96
C ASP A 81 11.17 -16.60 5.93
N ASP A 82 11.77 -15.42 5.96
CA ASP A 82 11.07 -14.14 6.07
C ASP A 82 11.77 -13.04 5.27
N VAL A 83 11.04 -12.42 4.34
CA VAL A 83 11.52 -11.30 3.52
C VAL A 83 11.54 -9.97 4.26
N ASN A 84 10.77 -9.86 5.34
CA ASN A 84 10.64 -8.67 6.18
C ASN A 84 11.49 -8.73 7.45
N GLY A 85 12.36 -9.75 7.55
CA GLY A 85 13.24 -10.01 8.67
C GLY A 85 14.61 -9.35 8.51
N GLU A 86 15.62 -9.97 9.10
CA GLU A 86 17.00 -9.46 9.08
C GLU A 86 17.65 -9.53 7.68
N ASN A 87 17.35 -10.61 6.94
CA ASN A 87 17.92 -10.88 5.62
C ASN A 87 16.86 -10.71 4.52
N TYR A 88 17.22 -10.09 3.41
CA TYR A 88 16.30 -9.74 2.32
C TYR A 88 16.82 -10.13 0.93
N LEU A 89 17.97 -10.80 0.86
CA LEU A 89 18.56 -11.31 -0.39
C LEU A 89 18.45 -12.83 -0.44
N GLY A 90 17.56 -13.35 -1.29
CA GLY A 90 17.33 -14.78 -1.45
C GLY A 90 16.00 -15.08 -2.11
N ILE A 91 15.56 -16.33 -1.99
CA ILE A 91 14.25 -16.80 -2.45
C ILE A 91 13.35 -17.06 -1.25
N VAL A 92 12.07 -16.68 -1.34
CA VAL A 92 11.15 -16.69 -0.20
C VAL A 92 9.73 -16.99 -0.64
N GLU A 93 9.00 -17.72 0.20
CA GLU A 93 7.57 -17.88 0.09
C GLU A 93 6.89 -16.72 0.81
N LEU A 94 6.14 -15.90 0.07
CA LEU A 94 5.64 -14.63 0.59
C LEU A 94 4.37 -14.81 1.43
N GLN A 95 4.30 -14.07 2.54
CA GLN A 95 3.06 -13.87 3.28
C GLN A 95 2.09 -12.97 2.50
N GLY A 96 0.81 -13.06 2.86
CA GLY A 96 -0.22 -12.18 2.35
C GLY A 96 -0.93 -11.39 3.45
N THR A 97 -1.54 -10.26 3.07
CA THR A 97 -2.56 -9.59 3.88
C THR A 97 -3.86 -10.41 3.88
N ILE A 98 -3.83 -11.54 4.61
CA ILE A 98 -4.81 -12.60 4.62
C ILE A 98 -5.04 -12.99 6.10
N ARG A 99 -6.25 -13.45 6.40
CA ARG A 99 -6.57 -14.09 7.68
C ARG A 99 -7.65 -15.13 7.45
N ASN A 100 -7.40 -16.36 7.88
CA ASN A 100 -8.28 -17.51 7.65
C ASN A 100 -8.61 -17.66 6.16
N SER A 101 -7.58 -17.59 5.31
CA SER A 101 -7.69 -17.71 3.84
C SER A 101 -8.54 -16.63 3.16
N ALA A 102 -8.94 -15.58 3.88
CA ALA A 102 -9.70 -14.46 3.35
C ALA A 102 -8.86 -13.19 3.31
N ARG A 103 -8.94 -12.45 2.20
CA ARG A 103 -8.31 -11.14 2.04
C ARG A 103 -8.63 -10.21 3.22
N GLN A 104 -7.58 -9.62 3.80
CA GLN A 104 -7.67 -8.53 4.75
C GLN A 104 -7.41 -7.21 4.01
N SER A 105 -8.48 -6.51 3.65
CA SER A 105 -8.36 -5.14 3.14
C SER A 105 -8.14 -4.17 4.30
N VAL A 106 -7.55 -3.01 4.03
CA VAL A 106 -7.40 -1.94 5.02
C VAL A 106 -8.75 -1.48 5.58
N GLY A 107 -9.81 -1.49 4.77
CA GLY A 107 -11.17 -1.22 5.23
C GLY A 107 -11.65 -2.26 6.24
N LYS A 108 -11.45 -3.56 5.97
CA LYS A 108 -11.84 -4.63 6.90
C LYS A 108 -11.04 -4.59 8.20
N ALA A 109 -9.73 -4.30 8.12
CA ALA A 109 -8.84 -4.28 9.27
C ALA A 109 -9.03 -3.04 10.16
N PHE A 110 -9.12 -1.85 9.58
CA PHE A 110 -9.04 -0.59 10.34
C PHE A 110 -10.36 0.17 10.44
N LEU A 111 -11.33 -0.09 9.57
CA LEU A 111 -12.62 0.60 9.60
C LEU A 111 -13.63 -0.20 10.43
N SER A 112 -13.93 0.30 11.63
CA SER A 112 -15.00 -0.23 12.47
C SER A 112 -16.08 0.83 12.68
N HIS A 113 -17.33 0.39 12.93
CA HIS A 113 -18.38 1.32 13.29
C HIS A 113 -18.05 1.96 14.64
N ARG A 114 -17.99 3.29 14.68
CA ARG A 114 -17.78 4.10 15.88
C ARG A 114 -18.67 5.32 15.79
N PRO A 115 -19.29 5.79 16.89
CA PRO A 115 -20.23 6.90 16.86
C PRO A 115 -19.59 8.22 16.41
N ASN A 116 -18.27 8.35 16.53
CA ASN A 116 -17.49 9.53 16.13
C ASN A 116 -16.79 9.37 14.76
N LEU A 117 -17.06 8.29 14.01
CA LEU A 117 -16.49 8.04 12.70
C LEU A 117 -17.59 7.99 11.64
N HIS A 118 -17.56 8.94 10.72
CA HIS A 118 -18.52 9.03 9.63
C HIS A 118 -17.83 8.68 8.31
N VAL A 119 -18.43 7.76 7.55
CA VAL A 119 -17.92 7.34 6.24
C VAL A 119 -18.96 7.63 5.19
N VAL A 120 -18.62 8.53 4.26
CA VAL A 120 -19.47 8.86 3.11
C VAL A 120 -18.90 8.15 1.89
N LYS A 121 -19.63 7.14 1.39
CA LYS A 121 -19.26 6.42 0.17
C LYS A 121 -19.82 7.14 -1.06
N ASN A 122 -19.27 6.83 -2.22
CA ASN A 122 -19.72 7.38 -3.51
C ASN A 122 -19.75 8.93 -3.52
N ALA A 123 -18.77 9.52 -2.85
CA ALA A 123 -18.56 10.95 -2.72
C ALA A 123 -17.17 11.29 -3.26
N LEU A 124 -17.12 11.92 -4.43
CA LEU A 124 -15.87 12.35 -5.04
C LEU A 124 -15.51 13.73 -4.50
N VAL A 125 -14.41 13.84 -3.76
CA VAL A 125 -13.85 15.15 -3.38
C VAL A 125 -13.29 15.82 -4.63
N THR A 126 -13.75 17.04 -4.92
CA THR A 126 -13.39 17.78 -6.14
C THR A 126 -12.49 18.97 -5.88
N LYS A 127 -12.51 19.51 -4.65
CA LYS A 127 -11.72 20.69 -4.28
C LYS A 127 -11.49 20.77 -2.76
N ILE A 128 -10.36 21.31 -2.35
CA ILE A 128 -10.07 21.70 -0.97
C ILE A 128 -10.54 23.14 -0.78
N VAL A 129 -11.31 23.38 0.28
CA VAL A 129 -11.75 24.73 0.64
C VAL A 129 -10.65 25.40 1.46
N LEU A 130 -10.06 26.46 0.93
CA LEU A 130 -8.97 27.21 1.54
C LEU A 130 -9.43 28.61 1.94
N GLU A 131 -9.05 29.05 3.14
CA GLU A 131 -9.26 30.41 3.65
C GLU A 131 -7.93 30.93 4.21
N ALA A 132 -7.39 32.02 3.64
CA ALA A 132 -6.07 32.57 4.01
C ALA A 132 -4.96 31.49 4.07
N ALA A 133 -4.91 30.61 3.05
CA ALA A 133 -4.00 29.46 2.95
C ALA A 133 -4.19 28.35 4.02
N SER A 134 -5.26 28.38 4.82
CA SER A 134 -5.64 27.31 5.74
C SER A 134 -6.76 26.45 5.15
N ALA A 135 -6.60 25.11 5.19
CA ALA A 135 -7.64 24.18 4.75
C ALA A 135 -8.80 24.14 5.76
N LYS A 136 -10.01 24.47 5.30
CA LYS A 136 -11.23 24.54 6.11
C LYS A 136 -12.25 23.46 5.79
N GLY A 137 -11.96 22.59 4.82
CA GLY A 137 -12.85 21.53 4.42
C GLY A 137 -12.61 21.08 2.99
N VAL A 138 -13.58 20.34 2.46
CA VAL A 138 -13.57 19.83 1.09
C VAL A 138 -14.95 19.98 0.45
N GLU A 139 -14.95 20.29 -0.84
CA GLU A 139 -16.11 20.17 -1.72
C GLU A 139 -16.17 18.74 -2.25
N LEU A 140 -17.35 18.14 -2.20
CA LEU A 140 -17.58 16.78 -2.68
C LEU A 140 -18.83 16.70 -3.54
N ARG A 141 -18.77 15.89 -4.60
CA ARG A 141 -19.88 15.54 -5.47
C ARG A 141 -20.39 14.15 -5.14
N LEU A 142 -21.67 14.07 -4.80
CA LEU A 142 -22.38 12.83 -4.55
C LEU A 142 -22.79 12.14 -5.86
N GLN A 143 -23.08 10.84 -5.79
CA GLN A 143 -23.54 10.05 -6.93
C GLN A 143 -24.81 10.58 -7.60
N ASN A 144 -25.70 11.24 -6.85
CA ASN A 144 -26.91 11.88 -7.38
C ASN A 144 -26.64 13.25 -8.04
N GLY A 145 -25.38 13.66 -8.18
CA GLY A 145 -24.97 14.95 -8.75
C GLY A 145 -24.97 16.12 -7.77
N ALA A 146 -25.49 15.95 -6.55
CA ALA A 146 -25.48 17.00 -5.54
C ALA A 146 -24.04 17.33 -5.11
N SER A 147 -23.78 18.62 -4.88
CA SER A 147 -22.51 19.09 -4.34
C SER A 147 -22.69 19.51 -2.89
N LEU A 148 -21.76 19.10 -2.02
CA LEU A 148 -21.75 19.42 -0.60
C LEU A 148 -20.38 19.94 -0.18
N VAL A 149 -20.35 20.67 0.94
CA VAL A 149 -19.11 21.10 1.59
C VAL A 149 -19.02 20.46 2.96
N ALA A 150 -18.00 19.63 3.18
CA ALA A 150 -17.66 19.10 4.49
C ALA A 150 -16.60 19.98 5.14
N ARG A 151 -16.97 20.71 6.20
CA ARG A 151 -16.05 21.61 6.93
C ARG A 151 -15.24 20.85 7.98
N ALA A 152 -13.97 21.20 8.11
CA ALA A 152 -13.03 20.63 9.08
C ALA A 152 -12.68 21.68 10.15
N LYS A 153 -12.77 21.29 11.43
CA LYS A 153 -12.42 22.16 12.57
C LYS A 153 -10.94 22.18 12.90
N LYS A 154 -10.22 21.12 12.53
CA LYS A 154 -8.79 20.95 12.84
C LYS A 154 -7.98 20.94 11.55
N GLU A 155 -8.09 19.86 10.80
CA GLU A 155 -7.21 19.58 9.67
C GLU A 155 -7.96 18.85 8.55
N VAL A 156 -7.41 18.92 7.34
CA VAL A 156 -7.82 18.12 6.19
C VAL A 156 -6.64 17.23 5.80
N VAL A 157 -6.83 15.92 5.85
CA VAL A 157 -5.83 14.92 5.44
C VAL A 157 -6.23 14.35 4.09
N ILE A 158 -5.36 14.44 3.09
CA ILE A 158 -5.63 13.94 1.74
C ILE A 158 -4.97 12.58 1.57
N SER A 159 -5.79 11.56 1.35
CA SER A 159 -5.34 10.17 1.16
C SER A 159 -5.93 9.58 -0.13
N ALA A 160 -5.97 10.37 -1.21
CA ALA A 160 -6.61 9.98 -2.48
C ALA A 160 -5.71 9.09 -3.38
N GLY A 161 -4.53 8.71 -2.90
CA GLY A 161 -3.52 7.95 -3.66
C GLY A 161 -2.57 8.84 -4.45
N SER A 162 -1.48 8.26 -4.96
CA SER A 162 -0.39 8.97 -5.66
C SER A 162 -0.83 9.71 -6.93
N VAL A 163 -1.92 9.26 -7.57
CA VAL A 163 -2.45 9.86 -8.81
C VAL A 163 -3.46 10.97 -8.52
N ASN A 164 -4.45 10.72 -7.66
CA ASN A 164 -5.55 11.68 -7.47
C ASN A 164 -5.20 12.78 -6.46
N THR A 165 -4.29 12.53 -5.51
CA THR A 165 -3.85 13.56 -4.55
C THR A 165 -3.24 14.79 -5.23
N PRO A 166 -2.23 14.66 -6.13
CA PRO A 166 -1.70 15.82 -6.84
C PRO A 166 -2.74 16.49 -7.74
N GLN A 167 -3.64 15.72 -8.37
CA GLN A 167 -4.75 16.30 -9.14
C GLN A 167 -5.65 17.18 -8.27
N LEU A 168 -6.07 16.68 -7.10
CA LEU A 168 -6.93 17.42 -6.18
C LEU A 168 -6.24 18.69 -5.65
N LEU A 169 -4.95 18.61 -5.32
CA LEU A 169 -4.15 19.77 -4.93
C LEU A 169 -4.12 20.83 -6.04
N MET A 170 -3.85 20.42 -7.29
CA MET A 170 -3.82 21.33 -8.44
C MET A 170 -5.19 21.95 -8.72
N LEU A 171 -6.28 21.17 -8.68
CA LEU A 171 -7.67 21.67 -8.78
C LEU A 171 -8.03 22.66 -7.66
N SER A 172 -7.30 22.61 -6.55
CA SER A 172 -7.44 23.50 -5.40
C SER A 172 -6.47 24.69 -5.43
N GLY A 173 -5.71 24.87 -6.51
CA GLY A 173 -4.75 25.98 -6.66
C GLY A 173 -3.38 25.73 -6.03
N ILE A 174 -3.04 24.50 -5.69
CA ILE A 174 -1.74 24.11 -5.12
C ILE A 174 -0.99 23.26 -6.15
N GLY A 175 -0.01 23.84 -6.84
CA GLY A 175 0.75 23.17 -7.90
C GLY A 175 1.51 24.14 -8.79
N PRO A 176 2.12 23.66 -9.89
CA PRO A 176 3.00 24.50 -10.71
C PRO A 176 2.21 25.62 -11.38
N ARG A 177 2.54 26.88 -11.10
CA ARG A 177 1.79 28.06 -11.58
C ARG A 177 1.47 28.03 -13.07
N ASN A 178 2.49 27.81 -13.90
CA ASN A 178 2.32 27.76 -15.36
C ASN A 178 1.34 26.66 -15.81
N HIS A 179 1.25 25.55 -15.07
CA HIS A 179 0.28 24.51 -15.35
C HIS A 179 -1.12 24.96 -14.94
N LEU A 180 -1.28 25.54 -13.74
CA LEU A 180 -2.57 26.02 -13.23
C LEU A 180 -3.16 27.13 -14.11
N ASP A 181 -2.34 28.07 -14.57
CA ASP A 181 -2.74 29.18 -15.44
C ASP A 181 -3.33 28.69 -16.77
N ARG A 182 -2.79 27.60 -17.34
CA ARG A 182 -3.32 26.97 -18.57
C ARG A 182 -4.74 26.44 -18.43
N PHE A 183 -5.18 26.16 -17.20
CA PHE A 183 -6.53 25.71 -16.88
C PHE A 183 -7.39 26.81 -16.23
N GLY A 184 -6.88 28.06 -16.17
CA GLY A 184 -7.59 29.17 -15.56
C GLY A 184 -7.78 29.02 -14.05
N ILE A 185 -6.89 28.30 -13.36
CA ILE A 185 -6.95 28.08 -11.92
C ILE A 185 -6.01 29.06 -11.22
N SER A 186 -6.56 29.88 -10.32
CA SER A 186 -5.76 30.80 -9.50
C SER A 186 -4.75 30.03 -8.64
N THR A 187 -3.47 30.37 -8.77
CA THR A 187 -2.40 29.77 -7.97
C THR A 187 -2.40 30.33 -6.55
N ILE A 188 -2.61 29.46 -5.57
CA ILE A 188 -2.50 29.74 -4.13
C ILE A 188 -1.10 29.42 -3.63
N ALA A 189 -0.54 28.29 -4.04
CA ALA A 189 0.82 27.88 -3.71
C ALA A 189 1.50 27.26 -4.95
N ASP A 190 2.65 27.84 -5.32
CA ASP A 190 3.45 27.40 -6.46
C ASP A 190 4.44 26.33 -6.01
N LEU A 191 4.05 25.07 -6.17
CA LEU A 191 4.79 23.89 -5.72
C LEU A 191 4.89 22.87 -6.85
N PRO A 192 5.94 22.01 -6.90
CA PRO A 192 6.13 21.02 -7.97
C PRO A 192 5.18 19.80 -7.86
N VAL A 193 3.91 20.04 -7.51
CA VAL A 193 2.88 19.00 -7.35
C VAL A 193 2.68 18.24 -8.65
N GLY A 194 2.59 16.92 -8.56
CA GLY A 194 2.40 16.01 -9.70
C GLY A 194 3.69 15.62 -10.42
N GLN A 195 4.84 16.12 -9.99
CA GLN A 195 6.15 15.65 -10.46
C GLN A 195 6.66 14.46 -9.64
N ASN A 196 7.80 13.88 -10.05
CA ASN A 196 8.47 12.78 -9.37
C ASN A 196 7.60 11.52 -9.21
N LEU A 197 6.74 11.22 -10.21
CA LEU A 197 6.02 9.95 -10.25
C LEU A 197 7.03 8.81 -10.47
N GLN A 198 6.97 7.82 -9.59
CA GLN A 198 7.78 6.61 -9.65
C GLN A 198 6.86 5.40 -9.52
N ASP A 199 7.16 4.34 -10.27
CA ASP A 199 6.43 3.08 -10.24
C ASP A 199 7.37 1.93 -10.62
N HIS A 200 7.00 0.70 -10.27
CA HIS A 200 7.74 -0.49 -10.64
C HIS A 200 7.28 -1.03 -12.00
N VAL A 201 8.21 -1.14 -12.94
CA VAL A 201 7.93 -1.77 -14.24
C VAL A 201 7.82 -3.27 -14.05
N ILE A 202 6.70 -3.85 -14.47
CA ILE A 202 6.45 -5.30 -14.39
C ILE A 202 6.49 -5.89 -15.80
N VAL A 203 7.29 -6.93 -15.97
CA VAL A 203 7.32 -7.76 -17.19
C VAL A 203 6.85 -9.16 -16.83
N ALA A 204 5.80 -9.63 -17.52
CA ALA A 204 5.26 -10.96 -17.30
C ALA A 204 5.97 -11.99 -18.19
N TYR A 205 6.43 -13.09 -17.58
CA TYR A 205 6.93 -14.26 -18.28
C TYR A 205 5.94 -15.41 -18.15
N PHE A 206 5.61 -16.04 -19.27
CA PHE A 206 4.73 -17.20 -19.30
C PHE A 206 5.53 -18.44 -19.68
N LEU A 207 5.50 -19.44 -18.81
CA LEU A 207 6.21 -20.70 -19.00
C LEU A 207 5.19 -21.83 -19.08
N LYS A 208 5.38 -22.76 -20.02
CA LYS A 208 4.61 -24.00 -20.08
C LYS A 208 5.38 -25.10 -19.36
N LEU A 209 4.77 -25.69 -18.34
CA LEU A 209 5.35 -26.80 -17.60
C LEU A 209 5.11 -28.13 -18.33
N LYS A 210 5.91 -29.14 -18.00
CA LYS A 210 5.64 -30.52 -18.43
C LYS A 210 4.58 -31.13 -17.51
N PRO A 211 3.71 -32.03 -18.03
CA PRO A 211 2.62 -32.61 -17.23
C PRO A 211 3.04 -33.27 -15.92
N GLN A 212 4.27 -33.81 -15.84
CA GLN A 212 4.77 -34.46 -14.62
C GLN A 212 5.08 -33.49 -13.47
N ILE A 213 5.12 -32.18 -13.73
CA ILE A 213 5.44 -31.11 -12.75
C ILE A 213 4.16 -30.35 -12.34
N GLU A 214 3.04 -30.56 -13.04
CA GLU A 214 1.79 -29.81 -12.85
C GLU A 214 1.13 -30.09 -11.49
N GLY A 215 1.48 -31.19 -10.80
CA GLY A 215 0.78 -31.63 -9.59
C GLY A 215 -0.63 -32.11 -9.92
N GLU A 216 -1.22 -32.99 -9.11
CA GLU A 216 -2.58 -33.52 -9.35
C GLU A 216 -3.72 -32.50 -9.16
N SER A 217 -3.43 -31.20 -9.03
CA SER A 217 -4.45 -30.16 -8.88
C SER A 217 -4.70 -29.44 -10.20
N ASP A 218 -5.34 -30.16 -11.14
CA ASP A 218 -6.11 -29.50 -12.19
C ASP A 218 -7.27 -28.74 -11.54
N VAL A 219 -7.00 -27.49 -11.14
CA VAL A 219 -8.03 -26.53 -10.69
C VAL A 219 -9.09 -26.34 -11.79
N VAL A 220 -8.75 -26.66 -13.05
CA VAL A 220 -9.65 -26.59 -14.20
C VAL A 220 -10.66 -27.74 -14.25
N ASP A 221 -10.31 -28.94 -13.76
CA ASP A 221 -11.24 -30.08 -13.80
C ASP A 221 -12.21 -30.12 -12.63
N GLN A 222 -11.98 -29.35 -11.55
CA GLN A 222 -12.91 -29.23 -10.43
C GLN A 222 -14.16 -28.38 -10.74
N TYR A 223 -14.25 -27.78 -11.93
CA TYR A 223 -15.37 -26.94 -12.37
C TYR A 223 -16.05 -27.41 -13.67
N LYS A 224 -15.82 -28.65 -14.10
CA LYS A 224 -16.63 -29.34 -15.13
C LYS A 224 -17.69 -30.22 -14.47
#